data_AF-E8JMD4-F1
#
_entry.id   AF-E8JMD4-F1
#
_cell.length_a   1.000
_cell.length_b   1.000
_cell.length_c   1.000
_cell.angle_alpha   90.00
_cell.angle_beta   90.00
_cell.angle_gamma   90.00
#
_symmetry.space_group_name_H-M   'P 1'
#
loop_
_entity.id
_entity.type
_entity.pdbx_description
1 polymer ?
#
loop_
_entity_poly.entity_id
_entity_poly.type
_entity_poly.pdbx_seq_one_letter_code
_entity_poly.pdbx_strand_id
1 'polypeptide(L)'
;MPLDDTAVAIPAVIIPYKFGNALANGNYKIRFNGNLEKFDNIEAGLFSSFSSWGLMSDGELKPDVSVPGGSIYSSFNDGQYGLMSGTSMAAPHVTGVGALVKQYLKEKYPEQSDAEIAYLVKALIMSNAKAHYDEQAGEFSSPRQQGAGLVDTASAISSGLYLTGDDGYGSITLGNVGDTFNFDVTIHNISDKDKTLTYETNLQTDAV
;
A
#
# COMPACT_ATOMS: atom_id res chain seq x y z
N MET A 1 5.83 -19.47 22.04
CA MET A 1 6.76 -20.51 22.51
C MET A 1 7.25 -20.04 23.87
N PRO A 2 6.93 -20.73 24.98
CA PRO A 2 7.51 -20.36 26.26
C PRO A 2 9.04 -20.45 26.16
N LEU A 3 9.72 -19.51 26.81
CA LEU A 3 11.17 -19.54 26.92
C LEU A 3 11.59 -20.80 27.69
N ASP A 4 12.74 -21.37 27.33
CA ASP A 4 13.39 -22.45 28.09
C ASP A 4 13.64 -22.02 29.55
N ASP A 5 13.65 -22.96 30.48
CA ASP A 5 13.84 -22.75 31.92
C ASP A 5 15.22 -22.15 32.26
N THR A 6 16.17 -22.17 31.30
CA THR A 6 17.48 -21.52 31.40
C THR A 6 17.54 -20.14 30.75
N ALA A 7 16.46 -19.70 30.11
CA ALA A 7 16.45 -18.45 29.36
C ALA A 7 16.45 -17.23 30.28
N VAL A 8 17.34 -16.28 29.98
CA VAL A 8 17.42 -15.00 30.66
C VAL A 8 16.73 -13.94 29.80
N ALA A 9 15.73 -13.26 30.36
CA ALA A 9 15.12 -12.09 29.72
C ALA A 9 16.07 -10.89 29.82
N ILE A 10 16.59 -10.42 28.68
CA ILE A 10 17.39 -9.20 28.59
C ILE A 10 16.46 -8.07 28.12
N PRO A 11 16.22 -7.02 28.94
CA PRO A 11 15.46 -5.87 28.49
C PRO A 11 16.16 -5.20 27.30
N ALA A 12 15.50 -5.19 26.15
CA ALA A 12 15.99 -4.57 24.92
C ALA A 12 15.00 -3.50 24.45
N VAL A 13 15.52 -2.36 24.01
CA VAL A 13 14.72 -1.27 23.43
C VAL A 13 15.40 -0.79 22.17
N ILE A 14 14.64 -0.63 21.10
CA ILE A 14 15.09 -0.02 19.85
C ILE A 14 14.64 1.45 19.87
N ILE A 15 15.55 2.37 19.57
CA ILE A 15 15.31 3.81 19.59
C ILE A 15 15.70 4.43 18.23
N PRO A 16 15.05 5.53 17.81
CA PRO A 16 15.46 6.27 16.62
C PRO A 16 16.91 6.75 16.70
N TYR A 17 17.61 6.76 15.56
CA TYR A 17 19.00 7.21 15.45
C TYR A 17 19.25 8.60 16.06
N LYS A 18 18.34 9.56 15.81
CA LYS A 18 18.39 10.90 16.40
C LYS A 18 18.42 10.89 17.93
N PHE A 19 17.64 10.00 18.55
CA PHE A 19 17.62 9.85 20.00
C PHE A 19 18.89 9.16 20.50
N GLY A 20 19.36 8.12 19.80
CA GLY A 20 20.64 7.46 20.08
C GLY A 20 21.83 8.43 20.08
N ASN A 21 21.93 9.29 19.06
CA ASN A 21 22.96 10.33 18.98
C ASN A 21 22.86 11.34 20.12
N ALA A 22 21.66 11.75 20.51
CA ALA A 22 21.48 12.65 21.65
C ALA A 22 21.98 12.01 22.95
N LEU A 23 21.67 10.72 23.17
CA LEU A 23 22.11 9.98 24.35
C LEU A 23 23.63 9.77 24.38
N ALA A 24 24.26 9.50 23.22
CA ALA A 24 25.71 9.27 23.13
C ALA A 24 26.55 10.50 23.51
N ASN A 25 25.98 11.71 23.42
CA ASN A 25 26.67 12.97 23.69
C ASN A 25 26.60 13.42 25.16
N GLY A 26 26.11 12.58 26.08
CA GLY A 26 25.98 12.96 27.48
C GLY A 26 25.79 11.79 28.44
N ASN A 27 25.67 12.13 29.72
CA ASN A 27 25.39 11.17 30.79
C ASN A 27 23.96 11.40 31.29
N TYR A 28 23.07 10.47 30.96
CA TYR A 28 21.65 10.58 31.26
C TYR A 28 21.18 9.45 32.19
N LYS A 29 20.14 9.73 32.99
CA LYS A 29 19.33 8.71 33.66
C LYS A 29 18.03 8.54 32.88
N ILE A 30 17.86 7.38 32.25
CA ILE A 30 16.66 7.07 31.44
C ILE A 30 15.66 6.33 32.33
N ARG A 31 14.38 6.70 32.24
CA ARG A 31 13.27 6.00 32.89
C ARG A 31 12.30 5.50 31.83
N PHE A 32 11.99 4.21 31.87
CA PHE A 32 10.91 3.60 31.11
C PHE A 32 9.68 3.51 32.03
N ASN A 33 8.59 4.22 31.70
CA ASN A 33 7.38 4.29 32.52
C ASN A 33 6.34 3.21 32.16
N GLY A 34 6.53 2.51 31.04
CA GLY A 34 5.61 1.47 30.56
C GLY A 34 4.33 2.00 29.91
N ASN A 35 4.22 3.31 29.71
CA ASN A 35 3.05 3.92 29.09
C ASN A 35 3.19 3.90 27.56
N LEU A 36 2.09 3.60 26.87
CA LEU A 36 2.01 3.77 25.42
C LEU A 36 1.69 5.23 25.10
N GLU A 37 2.47 5.82 24.20
CA GLU A 37 2.26 7.17 23.71
C GLU A 37 2.17 7.14 22.18
N LYS A 38 1.30 8.00 21.63
CA LYS A 38 1.21 8.21 20.19
C LYS A 38 2.20 9.30 19.80
N PHE A 39 3.05 9.00 18.83
CA PHE A 39 3.99 9.94 18.23
C PHE A 39 4.03 9.75 16.71
N ASP A 40 4.54 10.76 16.01
CA ASP A 40 4.68 10.70 14.56
C ASP A 40 5.76 9.68 14.17
N ASN A 41 5.42 8.78 13.26
CA ASN A 41 6.40 7.84 12.73
C ASN A 41 7.37 8.60 11.80
N ILE A 42 8.66 8.53 12.08
CA ILE A 42 9.72 9.13 11.26
C ILE A 42 9.81 8.51 9.86
N GLU A 43 9.27 7.30 9.68
CA GLU A 43 9.17 6.60 8.39
C GLU A 43 7.76 6.73 7.78
N ALA A 44 6.89 7.60 8.31
CA ALA A 44 5.57 7.84 7.74
C ALA A 44 5.70 8.34 6.30
N GLY A 45 4.88 7.78 5.41
CA GLY A 45 4.95 8.08 3.98
C GLY A 45 6.17 7.48 3.29
N LEU A 46 6.88 6.52 3.91
CA LEU A 46 7.90 5.73 3.22
C LEU A 46 7.44 4.30 3.05
N PHE A 47 7.93 3.63 2.01
CA PHE A 47 7.73 2.20 1.86
C PHE A 47 8.49 1.43 2.93
N SER A 48 7.85 0.42 3.50
CA SER A 48 8.50 -0.49 4.42
C SER A 48 9.62 -1.26 3.71
N SER A 49 10.82 -1.26 4.29
CA SER A 49 12.00 -1.92 3.71
C SER A 49 11.84 -3.43 3.47
N PHE A 50 10.93 -4.08 4.20
CA PHE A 50 10.61 -5.50 4.03
C PHE A 50 9.56 -5.79 2.94
N SER A 51 8.93 -4.77 2.36
CA SER A 51 7.89 -4.97 1.35
C SER A 51 8.51 -5.60 0.11
N SER A 52 7.97 -6.74 -0.32
CA SER A 52 8.43 -7.40 -1.54
C SER A 52 8.19 -6.53 -2.76
N TRP A 53 9.16 -6.53 -3.67
CA TRP A 53 9.06 -5.92 -4.99
C TRP A 53 8.71 -6.97 -6.02
N GLY A 54 8.04 -6.55 -7.10
CA GLY A 54 7.94 -7.33 -8.32
C GLY A 54 9.24 -7.34 -9.13
N LEU A 55 9.26 -8.00 -10.28
CA LEU A 55 8.12 -8.67 -10.94
C LEU A 55 7.82 -10.05 -10.32
N MET A 56 6.71 -10.66 -10.73
CA MET A 56 6.53 -12.10 -10.53
C MET A 56 7.57 -12.89 -11.32
N SER A 57 7.75 -14.18 -11.00
CA SER A 57 8.74 -15.04 -11.68
C SER A 57 8.49 -15.23 -13.18
N ASP A 58 7.26 -15.00 -13.63
CA ASP A 58 6.83 -15.04 -15.03
C ASP A 58 6.90 -13.65 -15.72
N GLY A 59 7.28 -12.60 -14.99
CA GLY A 59 7.41 -11.23 -15.50
C GLY A 59 6.18 -10.35 -15.28
N GLU A 60 5.11 -10.86 -14.67
CA GLU A 60 3.91 -10.05 -14.43
C GLU A 60 4.11 -8.99 -13.35
N LEU A 61 3.49 -7.82 -13.55
CA LEU A 61 3.58 -6.71 -12.61
C LEU A 61 2.82 -7.01 -11.31
N LYS A 62 3.57 -6.99 -10.21
CA LYS A 62 3.09 -6.99 -8.83
C LYS A 62 3.96 -6.07 -7.97
N PRO A 63 3.44 -5.56 -6.83
CA PRO A 63 2.09 -5.76 -6.28
C PRO A 63 1.00 -4.99 -7.04
N ASP A 64 -0.28 -5.20 -6.70
CA ASP A 64 -1.40 -4.47 -7.35
C ASP A 64 -1.59 -3.06 -6.77
N VAL A 65 -1.51 -2.93 -5.44
CA VAL A 65 -1.72 -1.68 -4.69
C VAL A 65 -0.93 -1.70 -3.39
N SER A 66 -0.80 -0.53 -2.77
CA SER A 66 -0.18 -0.33 -1.47
C SER A 66 -1.17 0.16 -0.43
N VAL A 67 -1.01 -0.28 0.82
CA VAL A 67 -1.79 0.19 1.98
C VAL A 67 -0.89 0.19 3.22
N PRO A 68 -1.25 0.93 4.29
CA PRO A 68 -0.47 0.95 5.53
C PRO A 68 -0.28 -0.46 6.11
N GLY A 69 0.98 -0.85 6.30
CA GLY A 69 1.36 -2.13 6.92
C GLY A 69 2.48 -2.03 7.95
N GLY A 70 3.09 -0.86 8.13
CA GLY A 70 4.13 -0.62 9.13
C GLY A 70 3.55 -0.03 10.42
N SER A 71 3.98 -0.55 11.56
CA SER A 71 3.58 -0.06 12.90
C SER A 71 2.06 0.02 13.08
N ILE A 72 1.36 -1.03 12.65
CA ILE A 72 -0.09 -1.13 12.78
C ILE A 72 -0.44 -1.61 14.19
N TYR A 73 -1.23 -0.81 14.91
CA TYR A 73 -1.75 -1.15 16.22
C TYR A 73 -3.05 -1.95 16.08
N SER A 74 -3.07 -3.18 16.57
CA SER A 74 -4.23 -4.07 16.46
C SER A 74 -4.34 -5.05 17.63
N SER A 75 -5.42 -5.84 17.65
CA SER A 75 -5.75 -6.79 18.70
C SER A 75 -4.78 -7.97 18.77
N PHE A 76 -4.47 -8.37 19.99
CA PHE A 76 -3.71 -9.57 20.37
C PHE A 76 -4.59 -10.47 21.24
N ASN A 77 -4.08 -11.65 21.60
CA ASN A 77 -4.75 -12.57 22.51
C ASN A 77 -5.00 -11.91 23.89
N ASP A 78 -5.94 -12.49 24.64
CA ASP A 78 -6.20 -12.13 26.04
C ASP A 78 -6.60 -10.65 26.25
N GLY A 79 -7.29 -10.07 25.26
CA GLY A 79 -7.76 -8.68 25.31
C GLY A 79 -6.65 -7.63 25.17
N GLN A 80 -5.46 -8.06 24.74
CA GLN A 80 -4.31 -7.18 24.57
C GLN A 80 -4.30 -6.53 23.19
N TYR A 81 -3.44 -5.54 23.03
CA TYR A 81 -3.18 -4.86 21.76
C TYR A 81 -1.68 -4.65 21.60
N GLY A 82 -1.22 -4.58 20.37
CA GLY A 82 0.19 -4.44 20.06
C GLY A 82 0.43 -3.86 18.68
N LEU A 83 1.67 -3.42 18.46
CA LEU A 83 2.16 -2.95 17.17
C LEU A 83 2.78 -4.12 16.41
N MET A 84 2.40 -4.26 15.13
CA MET A 84 3.07 -5.15 14.20
C MET A 84 3.34 -4.46 12.88
N SER A 85 4.39 -4.90 12.20
CA SER A 85 4.76 -4.44 10.86
C SER A 85 4.80 -5.63 9.91
N GLY A 86 4.20 -5.49 8.75
CA GLY A 86 4.22 -6.54 7.73
C GLY A 86 3.21 -6.29 6.61
N THR A 87 3.46 -6.87 5.44
CA THR A 87 2.43 -6.98 4.39
C THR A 87 1.25 -7.85 4.87
N SER A 88 1.45 -8.71 5.87
CA SER A 88 0.38 -9.41 6.59
C SER A 88 -0.56 -8.46 7.34
N MET A 89 -0.14 -7.24 7.69
CA MET A 89 -0.99 -6.20 8.27
C MET A 89 -1.60 -5.31 7.18
N ALA A 90 -0.93 -5.17 6.03
CA ALA A 90 -1.47 -4.50 4.86
C ALA A 90 -2.64 -5.29 4.22
N ALA A 91 -2.52 -6.62 4.11
CA ALA A 91 -3.53 -7.49 3.51
C ALA A 91 -4.95 -7.37 4.14
N PRO A 92 -5.13 -7.37 5.47
CA PRO A 92 -6.45 -7.16 6.07
C PRO A 92 -6.96 -5.72 5.90
N HIS A 93 -6.08 -4.72 5.80
CA HIS A 93 -6.50 -3.35 5.46
C HIS A 93 -7.16 -3.30 4.08
N VAL A 94 -6.50 -3.83 3.04
CA VAL A 94 -7.09 -3.84 1.70
C VAL A 94 -8.31 -4.76 1.61
N THR A 95 -8.39 -5.80 2.43
CA THR A 95 -9.60 -6.64 2.55
C THR A 95 -10.79 -5.84 3.07
N GLY A 96 -10.59 -5.00 4.10
CA GLY A 96 -11.60 -4.07 4.59
C GLY A 96 -12.05 -3.08 3.52
N VAL A 97 -11.10 -2.51 2.76
CA VAL A 97 -11.41 -1.63 1.63
C VAL A 97 -12.24 -2.37 0.58
N GLY A 98 -11.82 -3.59 0.20
CA GLY A 98 -12.52 -4.42 -0.77
C GLY A 98 -13.97 -4.71 -0.34
N ALA A 99 -14.22 -4.94 0.95
CA ALA A 99 -15.56 -5.13 1.48
C ALA A 99 -16.43 -3.87 1.33
N LEU A 100 -15.89 -2.68 1.63
CA LEU A 100 -16.61 -1.41 1.48
C LEU A 100 -16.94 -1.09 0.02
N VAL A 101 -15.98 -1.27 -0.88
CA VAL A 101 -16.21 -1.05 -2.32
C VAL A 101 -17.22 -2.07 -2.85
N LYS A 102 -17.14 -3.34 -2.41
CA LYS A 102 -18.11 -4.37 -2.77
C LYS A 102 -19.51 -4.02 -2.31
N GLN A 103 -19.66 -3.51 -1.08
CA GLN A 103 -20.96 -3.07 -0.55
C GLN A 103 -21.56 -1.96 -1.42
N TYR A 104 -20.78 -0.92 -1.72
CA TYR A 104 -21.20 0.17 -2.60
C TYR A 104 -21.65 -0.33 -3.98
N LEU A 105 -20.87 -1.21 -4.60
CA LEU A 105 -21.19 -1.72 -5.93
C LEU A 105 -22.46 -2.57 -5.95
N LYS A 106 -22.67 -3.42 -4.93
CA LYS A 106 -23.90 -4.22 -4.82
C LYS A 106 -25.15 -3.36 -4.61
N GLU A 107 -25.03 -2.26 -3.89
CA GLU A 107 -26.13 -1.31 -3.70
C GLU A 107 -26.43 -0.54 -5.00
N LYS A 108 -25.39 -0.09 -5.70
CA LYS A 108 -25.54 0.75 -6.90
C LYS A 108 -25.87 -0.03 -8.17
N TYR A 109 -25.36 -1.25 -8.30
CA TYR A 109 -25.51 -2.10 -9.49
C TYR A 109 -26.04 -3.50 -9.11
N PRO A 110 -27.27 -3.59 -8.58
CA PRO A 110 -27.82 -4.85 -8.06
C PRO A 110 -28.01 -5.93 -9.14
N GLU A 111 -28.05 -5.55 -10.41
CA GLU A 111 -28.20 -6.47 -11.56
C GLU A 111 -26.88 -7.11 -12.00
N GLN A 112 -25.73 -6.62 -11.52
CA GLN A 112 -24.43 -7.21 -11.87
C GLN A 112 -24.21 -8.52 -11.12
N SER A 113 -23.57 -9.47 -11.80
CA SER A 113 -23.15 -10.74 -11.21
C SER A 113 -22.06 -10.55 -10.16
N ASP A 114 -21.93 -11.50 -9.23
CA ASP A 114 -20.87 -11.46 -8.21
C ASP A 114 -19.45 -11.42 -8.82
N ALA A 115 -19.26 -11.99 -10.02
CA ALA A 115 -17.99 -11.97 -10.74
C ALA A 115 -17.66 -10.57 -11.28
N GLU A 116 -18.65 -9.88 -11.88
CA GLU A 116 -18.51 -8.50 -12.35
C GLU A 116 -18.25 -7.54 -11.18
N ILE A 117 -18.96 -7.73 -10.06
CA ILE A 117 -18.73 -6.95 -8.84
C ILE A 117 -17.30 -7.18 -8.35
N ALA A 118 -16.82 -8.42 -8.27
CA ALA A 118 -15.47 -8.72 -7.82
C ALA A 118 -14.39 -8.11 -8.73
N TYR A 119 -14.62 -8.14 -10.04
CA TYR A 119 -13.77 -7.47 -11.01
C TYR A 119 -13.74 -5.95 -10.78
N LEU A 120 -14.91 -5.30 -10.68
CA LEU A 120 -15.03 -3.86 -10.47
C LEU A 120 -14.43 -3.41 -9.14
N VAL A 121 -14.55 -4.20 -8.06
CA VAL A 121 -13.89 -3.91 -6.79
C VAL A 121 -12.39 -3.71 -7.01
N LYS A 122 -11.75 -4.64 -7.72
CA LYS A 122 -10.33 -4.59 -7.99
C LYS A 122 -9.97 -3.41 -8.92
N ALA A 123 -10.69 -3.28 -10.02
CA ALA A 123 -10.42 -2.26 -11.03
C ALA A 123 -10.55 -0.84 -10.45
N LEU A 124 -11.59 -0.57 -9.66
CA LEU A 124 -11.80 0.72 -8.99
C LEU A 124 -10.73 0.98 -7.93
N ILE A 125 -10.37 -0.01 -7.11
CA ILE A 125 -9.33 0.15 -6.09
C ILE A 125 -7.97 0.50 -6.72
N MET A 126 -7.57 -0.23 -7.77
CA MET A 126 -6.29 0.03 -8.44
C MET A 126 -6.30 1.39 -9.14
N SER A 127 -7.31 1.66 -9.96
CA SER A 127 -7.34 2.86 -10.80
C SER A 127 -7.50 4.18 -10.03
N ASN A 128 -8.02 4.10 -8.79
CA ASN A 128 -8.22 5.25 -7.93
C ASN A 128 -7.19 5.33 -6.80
N ALA A 129 -6.19 4.44 -6.81
CA ALA A 129 -5.06 4.55 -5.90
C ALA A 129 -4.25 5.81 -6.23
N LYS A 130 -3.65 6.41 -5.20
CA LYS A 130 -2.79 7.57 -5.32
C LYS A 130 -1.36 7.10 -5.51
N ALA A 131 -0.78 7.38 -6.69
CA ALA A 131 0.64 7.15 -6.92
C ALA A 131 1.46 7.86 -5.83
N HIS A 132 2.29 7.09 -5.14
CA HIS A 132 3.17 7.56 -4.09
C HIS A 132 4.34 8.33 -4.71
N TYR A 133 4.53 9.57 -4.26
CA TYR A 133 5.66 10.41 -4.61
C TYR A 133 6.66 10.42 -3.45
N ASP A 134 7.87 9.93 -3.70
CA ASP A 134 8.95 9.97 -2.73
C ASP A 134 9.59 11.35 -2.76
N GLU A 135 9.23 12.19 -1.78
CA GLU A 135 9.75 13.55 -1.63
C GLU A 135 11.27 13.60 -1.42
N GLN A 136 11.88 12.52 -0.89
CA GLN A 136 13.34 12.48 -0.69
C GLN A 136 14.08 12.17 -1.99
N ALA A 137 13.52 11.27 -2.80
CA ALA A 137 14.07 10.95 -4.12
C ALA A 137 13.67 11.96 -5.21
N GLY A 138 12.60 12.73 -5.00
CA GLY A 138 12.06 13.68 -5.98
C GLY A 138 11.35 12.99 -7.15
N GLU A 139 10.82 11.78 -6.93
CA GLU A 139 10.22 10.97 -7.99
C GLU A 139 9.09 10.07 -7.47
N PHE A 140 8.22 9.57 -8.37
CA PHE A 140 7.25 8.55 -7.99
C PHE A 140 7.94 7.24 -7.67
N SER A 141 7.47 6.53 -6.63
CA SER A 141 8.00 5.19 -6.32
C SER A 141 7.77 4.22 -7.48
N SER A 142 8.64 3.24 -7.66
CA SER A 142 8.50 2.30 -8.77
C SER A 142 7.15 1.54 -8.71
N PRO A 143 6.42 1.37 -9.82
CA PRO A 143 5.23 0.51 -9.86
C PRO A 143 5.52 -0.93 -9.43
N ARG A 144 6.77 -1.42 -9.58
CA ARG A 144 7.23 -2.72 -9.06
C ARG A 144 7.23 -2.78 -7.53
N GLN A 145 7.25 -1.65 -6.85
CA GLN A 145 7.15 -1.56 -5.39
C GLN A 145 5.73 -1.19 -4.93
N GLN A 146 5.14 -0.18 -5.56
CA GLN A 146 3.89 0.42 -5.09
C GLN A 146 2.61 -0.14 -5.72
N GLY A 147 2.73 -0.85 -6.84
CA GLY A 147 1.59 -1.18 -7.71
C GLY A 147 0.97 0.07 -8.33
N ALA A 148 -0.35 0.16 -8.34
CA ALA A 148 -1.06 1.36 -8.79
C ALA A 148 -0.99 2.52 -7.78
N GLY A 149 -0.52 2.27 -6.55
CA GLY A 149 -0.29 3.28 -5.52
C GLY A 149 -1.02 3.03 -4.20
N LEU A 150 -1.05 4.04 -3.34
CA LEU A 150 -1.71 4.00 -2.04
C LEU A 150 -3.24 4.04 -2.21
N VAL A 151 -3.94 3.04 -1.71
CA VAL A 151 -5.40 2.92 -1.86
C VAL A 151 -6.13 4.15 -1.29
N ASP A 152 -7.02 4.72 -2.11
CA ASP A 152 -7.99 5.74 -1.69
C ASP A 152 -9.41 5.19 -1.81
N THR A 153 -9.96 4.73 -0.69
CA THR A 153 -11.31 4.14 -0.65
C THR A 153 -12.40 5.12 -1.04
N ALA A 154 -12.26 6.40 -0.68
CA ALA A 154 -13.25 7.41 -1.01
C ALA A 154 -13.29 7.63 -2.52
N SER A 155 -12.12 7.79 -3.16
CA SER A 155 -12.03 7.92 -4.61
C SER A 155 -12.55 6.68 -5.33
N ALA A 156 -12.25 5.48 -4.84
CA ALA A 156 -12.71 4.22 -5.44
C ALA A 156 -14.24 4.08 -5.49
N ILE A 157 -14.99 4.66 -4.54
CA ILE A 157 -16.46 4.64 -4.54
C ILE A 157 -17.09 5.88 -5.18
N SER A 158 -16.37 7.00 -5.28
CA SER A 158 -16.94 8.25 -5.79
C SER A 158 -16.59 8.56 -7.25
N SER A 159 -15.48 8.04 -7.78
CA SER A 159 -15.01 8.43 -9.12
C SER A 159 -15.87 7.88 -10.25
N GLY A 160 -16.36 6.63 -10.12
CA GLY A 160 -17.05 5.94 -11.22
C GLY A 160 -16.17 5.75 -12.47
N LEU A 161 -14.85 5.81 -12.32
CA LEU A 161 -13.86 5.63 -13.39
C LEU A 161 -12.87 4.54 -13.00
N TYR A 162 -12.53 3.67 -13.95
CA TYR A 162 -11.38 2.78 -13.84
C TYR A 162 -10.67 2.63 -15.18
N LEU A 163 -9.40 2.25 -15.14
CA LEU A 163 -8.54 2.11 -16.31
C LEU A 163 -8.14 0.65 -16.48
N THR A 164 -7.96 0.23 -17.74
CA THR A 164 -7.42 -1.10 -18.06
C THR A 164 -6.43 -1.05 -19.21
N GLY A 165 -5.52 -2.02 -19.24
CA GLY A 165 -4.85 -2.44 -20.47
C GLY A 165 -5.78 -3.27 -21.38
N ASP A 166 -5.21 -3.78 -22.47
CA ASP A 166 -5.90 -4.61 -23.47
C ASP A 166 -6.37 -5.97 -22.91
N ASP A 167 -5.71 -6.45 -21.87
CA ASP A 167 -6.07 -7.67 -21.13
C ASP A 167 -7.25 -7.45 -20.15
N GLY A 168 -7.77 -6.22 -20.08
CA GLY A 168 -8.81 -5.84 -19.13
C GLY A 168 -8.32 -5.70 -17.69
N TYR A 169 -7.02 -5.69 -17.45
CA TYR A 169 -6.43 -5.59 -16.11
C TYR A 169 -6.03 -4.16 -15.76
N GLY A 170 -6.04 -3.82 -14.47
CA GLY A 170 -5.78 -2.45 -13.96
C GLY A 170 -4.31 -2.00 -14.01
N SER A 171 -3.44 -2.76 -14.68
CA SER A 171 -2.02 -2.47 -14.88
C SER A 171 -1.54 -3.11 -16.17
N ILE A 172 -0.46 -2.59 -16.77
CA ILE A 172 0.05 -3.06 -18.07
C ILE A 172 1.47 -3.61 -17.89
N THR A 173 1.67 -4.88 -18.20
CA THR A 173 2.99 -5.52 -18.29
C THR A 173 3.45 -5.52 -19.76
N LEU A 174 4.39 -4.63 -20.14
CA LEU A 174 4.83 -4.50 -21.54
C LEU A 174 5.80 -5.59 -22.01
N GLY A 175 6.43 -6.32 -21.08
CA GLY A 175 7.52 -7.23 -21.41
C GLY A 175 8.75 -6.49 -21.94
N ASN A 176 9.39 -7.05 -22.96
CA ASN A 176 10.57 -6.43 -23.58
C ASN A 176 10.13 -5.27 -24.49
N VAL A 177 10.76 -4.10 -24.32
CA VAL A 177 10.52 -2.90 -25.13
C VAL A 177 11.82 -2.44 -25.81
N GLY A 178 11.69 -1.77 -26.95
CA GLY A 178 12.80 -1.04 -27.59
C GLY A 178 12.84 0.43 -27.15
N ASP A 179 13.62 1.25 -27.87
CA ASP A 179 13.70 2.71 -27.64
C ASP A 179 12.36 3.43 -27.87
N THR A 180 11.44 2.80 -28.59
CA THR A 180 10.07 3.28 -28.81
C THR A 180 9.11 2.12 -28.57
N PHE A 181 8.05 2.40 -27.83
CA PHE A 181 6.98 1.45 -27.53
C PHE A 181 5.65 2.21 -27.44
N ASN A 182 4.57 1.49 -27.70
CA ASN A 182 3.20 2.00 -27.60
C ASN A 182 2.38 1.03 -26.77
N PHE A 183 1.37 1.55 -26.08
CA PHE A 183 0.41 0.75 -25.35
C PHE A 183 -0.91 1.50 -25.32
N ASP A 184 -2.00 0.74 -25.33
CA ASP A 184 -3.34 1.28 -25.25
C ASP A 184 -3.84 1.26 -23.81
N VAL A 185 -4.55 2.32 -23.43
CA VAL A 185 -5.21 2.45 -22.13
C VAL A 185 -6.68 2.74 -22.36
N THR A 186 -7.54 1.88 -21.84
CA THR A 186 -8.99 2.07 -21.92
C THR A 186 -9.49 2.67 -20.61
N ILE A 187 -10.23 3.79 -20.69
CA ILE A 187 -10.91 4.40 -19.55
C ILE A 187 -12.38 3.99 -19.59
N HIS A 188 -12.84 3.37 -18.51
CA HIS A 188 -14.22 2.93 -18.35
C HIS A 188 -14.96 3.90 -17.44
N ASN A 189 -16.11 4.40 -17.89
CA ASN A 189 -16.98 5.27 -17.12
C ASN A 189 -18.29 4.54 -16.77
N ILE A 190 -18.45 4.22 -15.49
CA ILE A 190 -19.65 3.56 -14.95
C ILE A 190 -20.63 4.56 -14.32
N SER A 191 -20.35 5.87 -14.42
CA SER A 191 -21.30 6.90 -14.00
C SER A 191 -22.29 7.26 -15.11
N ASP A 192 -23.32 8.02 -14.73
CA ASP A 192 -24.38 8.52 -15.61
C ASP A 192 -24.00 9.84 -16.32
N LYS A 193 -22.75 10.30 -16.14
CA LYS A 193 -22.27 11.59 -16.66
C LYS A 193 -20.96 11.43 -17.41
N ASP A 194 -20.90 12.05 -18.57
CA ASP A 194 -19.66 12.18 -19.32
C ASP A 194 -18.61 12.97 -18.54
N LYS A 195 -17.35 12.57 -18.69
CA LYS A 195 -16.21 13.19 -18.00
C LYS A 195 -15.12 13.50 -19.00
N THR A 196 -14.62 14.72 -18.93
CA THR A 196 -13.42 15.13 -19.67
C THR A 196 -12.22 15.03 -18.74
N LEU A 197 -11.19 14.33 -19.19
CA LEU A 197 -9.98 14.05 -18.42
C LEU A 197 -8.77 14.63 -19.15
N THR A 198 -7.78 15.07 -18.37
CA THR A 198 -6.43 15.33 -18.86
C THR A 198 -5.54 14.21 -18.34
N TYR A 199 -4.62 13.73 -19.17
CA TYR A 199 -3.70 12.66 -18.79
C TYR A 199 -2.26 13.11 -19.02
N GLU A 200 -1.38 12.57 -18.20
CA GLU A 200 0.06 12.72 -18.29
C GLU A 200 0.68 11.35 -18.03
N THR A 201 1.79 11.06 -18.70
CA THR A 201 2.52 9.80 -18.54
C THR A 201 3.92 10.11 -18.01
N ASN A 202 4.29 9.49 -16.90
CA ASN A 202 5.63 9.58 -16.33
C ASN A 202 6.44 8.35 -16.74
N LEU A 203 7.61 8.58 -17.35
CA LEU A 203 8.57 7.53 -17.67
C LEU A 203 9.73 7.62 -16.67
N GLN A 204 10.01 6.50 -15.99
CA GLN A 204 11.04 6.41 -14.96
C GLN A 204 11.87 5.14 -15.15
N THR A 205 13.06 5.11 -14.55
CA THR A 205 13.93 3.94 -14.50
C THR A 205 14.58 3.84 -13.12
N ASP A 206 15.26 2.72 -12.83
CA ASP A 206 15.98 2.59 -11.57
C ASP A 206 17.14 3.58 -11.48
N ALA A 207 17.34 4.18 -10.31
CA ALA A 207 18.49 5.02 -10.02
C ALA A 207 19.81 4.23 -10.21
N VAL A 208 20.83 4.91 -10.74
CA VAL A 208 22.17 4.36 -11.02
C VAL A 208 23.11 4.59 -9.84
#